data_AF-A0A3B8QWS2-F1
#
_entry.id   AF-A0A3B8QWS2-F1
#
_cell.length_a   1.000
_cell.length_b   1.000
_cell.length_c   1.000
_cell.angle_alpha   90.00
_cell.angle_beta   90.00
_cell.angle_gamma   90.00
#
_symmetry.space_group_name_H-M   'P 1'
#
loop_
_entity.id
_entity.type
_entity.pdbx_description
1 polymer ?
#
loop_
_entity_poly.entity_id
_entity_poly.type
_entity_poly.pdbx_seq_one_letter_code
_entity_poly.pdbx_strand_id
1 'polypeptide(L)'
;MALVGKTYLELQVFPMIQGSSGECDYRLIETGEKPEFYDLSVTRREVEFVTGEIDIIEEWDDMTLEEASLKATAMEKKYSIEVDWLSP
;
A
#
# COMPACT_ATOMS: atom_id res chain seq x y z
N MET A 1 -20.94 -10.58 25.47
CA MET A 1 -20.12 -9.39 25.14
C MET A 1 -19.73 -9.56 23.69
N ALA A 2 -20.24 -8.72 22.80
CA ALA A 2 -19.79 -8.72 21.40
C ALA A 2 -18.42 -8.02 21.37
N LEU A 3 -17.39 -8.75 20.98
CA LEU A 3 -16.14 -8.15 20.53
C LEU A 3 -16.50 -7.35 19.27
N VAL A 4 -16.46 -6.03 19.38
CA VAL A 4 -16.69 -5.15 18.23
C VAL A 4 -15.39 -5.16 17.45
N GLY A 5 -15.36 -5.98 16.40
CA GLY A 5 -14.29 -6.00 15.42
C GLY A 5 -13.96 -4.56 15.02
N LYS A 6 -12.75 -4.11 15.35
CA LYS A 6 -12.28 -2.82 14.87
C LYS A 6 -11.86 -3.01 13.42
N THR A 7 -12.72 -2.56 12.52
CA THR A 7 -12.37 -2.39 11.11
C THR A 7 -11.64 -1.06 10.95
N TYR A 8 -10.46 -1.08 10.34
CA TYR A 8 -9.74 0.13 9.95
C TYR A 8 -9.34 0.06 8.48
N LEU A 9 -9.11 1.22 7.88
CA LEU A 9 -8.59 1.35 6.54
C LEU A 9 -7.07 1.60 6.64
N GLU A 10 -6.30 0.93 5.81
CA GLU A 10 -4.84 1.02 5.74
C GLU A 10 -4.47 1.37 4.30
N LEU A 11 -3.64 2.39 4.11
CA LEU A 11 -3.02 2.67 2.82
C LEU A 11 -1.60 2.10 2.83
N GLN A 12 -1.33 1.17 1.93
CA GLN A 12 -0.02 0.57 1.72
C GLN A 12 0.60 1.15 0.45
N VAL A 13 1.89 1.48 0.53
CA VAL A 13 2.70 1.97 -0.58
C VAL A 13 3.81 0.94 -0.83
N PHE A 14 3.83 0.35 -2.02
CA PHE A 14 4.81 -0.65 -2.44
C PHE A 14 5.80 0.00 -3.42
N PRO A 15 7.06 0.22 -3.01
CA PRO A 15 8.07 0.73 -3.93
C PRO A 15 8.59 -0.43 -4.80
N MET A 16 8.60 -0.24 -6.13
CA MET A 16 8.83 -1.29 -7.12
C MET A 16 9.95 -0.92 -8.10
N ILE A 17 10.63 -1.93 -8.63
CA ILE A 17 11.71 -1.81 -9.62
C ILE A 17 11.39 -2.75 -10.79
N GLN A 18 11.67 -2.33 -12.02
CA GLN A 18 11.45 -3.15 -13.19
C GLN A 18 12.51 -4.27 -13.24
N GLY A 19 12.06 -5.53 -13.25
CA GLY A 19 12.95 -6.67 -13.38
C GLY A 19 13.66 -6.67 -14.73
N SER A 20 14.91 -7.15 -14.77
CA SER A 20 15.75 -7.18 -15.98
C SER A 20 15.21 -8.11 -17.09
N SER A 21 14.17 -8.91 -16.81
CA SER A 21 13.46 -9.78 -17.75
C SER A 21 12.24 -9.12 -18.41
N GLY A 22 11.88 -7.89 -18.03
CA GLY A 22 10.63 -7.25 -18.45
C GLY A 22 9.40 -7.70 -17.66
N GLU A 23 9.57 -8.53 -16.62
CA GLU A 23 8.55 -8.85 -15.63
C GLU A 23 8.78 -7.99 -14.37
N CYS A 24 7.71 -7.52 -13.72
CA CYS A 24 7.80 -6.76 -12.48
C CYS A 24 8.26 -7.68 -11.34
N ASP A 25 9.57 -7.70 -11.08
CA ASP A 25 10.13 -8.36 -9.91
C ASP A 25 9.87 -7.49 -8.68
N TYR A 26 9.04 -7.99 -7.76
CA TYR A 26 8.82 -7.48 -6.40
C TYR A 26 10.06 -7.66 -5.52
N ARG A 27 11.28 -7.47 -6.07
CA ARG A 27 12.49 -7.47 -5.27
C ARG A 27 12.32 -6.37 -4.23
N LEU A 28 12.28 -6.81 -2.97
CA LEU A 28 12.64 -5.97 -1.83
C LEU A 28 13.82 -5.12 -2.26
N ILE A 29 13.65 -3.82 -2.22
CA ILE A 29 14.70 -2.86 -2.50
C ILE A 29 15.83 -3.21 -1.54
N GLU A 30 16.86 -3.91 -2.01
CA GLU A 30 18.03 -4.13 -1.19
C GLU A 30 18.65 -2.76 -0.95
N THR A 31 18.99 -2.50 0.31
CA THR A 31 19.37 -1.18 0.84
C THR A 31 20.19 -0.34 -0.15
N GLY A 32 19.57 0.69 -0.72
CA GLY A 32 20.23 1.72 -1.54
C GLY A 32 19.75 1.86 -2.98
N GLU A 33 18.94 0.94 -3.51
CA GLU A 33 18.30 1.12 -4.82
C GLU A 33 17.13 2.11 -4.74
N LYS A 34 16.94 2.90 -5.79
CA LYS A 34 15.79 3.82 -5.89
C LYS A 34 14.67 3.09 -6.63
N PRO A 35 13.44 3.08 -6.11
CA PRO A 35 12.29 2.57 -6.84
C PRO A 35 12.07 3.36 -8.13
N GLU A 36 11.65 2.65 -9.17
CA GLU A 36 11.29 3.23 -10.47
C GLU A 36 9.82 3.64 -10.50
N PHE A 37 8.96 2.86 -9.85
CA PHE A 37 7.52 3.09 -9.71
C PHE A 37 7.03 2.66 -8.34
N TYR A 38 5.78 3.00 -8.04
CA TYR A 38 5.13 2.75 -6.76
C TYR A 38 3.71 2.28 -7.01
N ASP A 39 3.33 1.21 -6.32
CA ASP A 39 1.95 0.73 -6.31
C ASP A 39 1.32 1.09 -4.97
N LEU A 40 0.07 1.57 -4.99
CA LEU A 40 -0.67 1.95 -3.78
C LEU A 40 -1.92 1.10 -3.67
N SER A 41 -2.18 0.59 -2.47
CA SER A 41 -3.39 -0.16 -2.18
C SER A 41 -4.05 0.34 -0.90
N VAL A 42 -5.32 0.74 -0.99
CA VAL A 42 -6.16 1.03 0.17
C VAL A 42 -6.91 -0.23 0.52
N THR A 43 -6.57 -0.82 1.66
CA THR A 43 -7.18 -2.06 2.13
C THR A 43 -8.00 -1.81 3.38
N ARG A 44 -9.07 -2.59 3.55
CA ARG A 44 -9.83 -2.66 4.79
C ARG A 44 -9.37 -3.87 5.57
N ARG A 45 -8.92 -3.65 6.80
CA ARG A 45 -8.49 -4.71 7.73
C ARG A 45 -9.40 -4.79 8.94
N GLU A 46 -9.75 -6.00 9.31
CA GLU A 46 -10.45 -6.31 10.57
C GLU A 46 -9.41 -6.81 11.58
N VAL A 47 -9.26 -6.12 12.72
CA VAL A 47 -8.28 -6.46 13.78
C VAL A 47 -8.63 -7.76 14.51
N GLU A 48 -9.85 -8.27 14.33
CA GLU A 48 -10.30 -9.51 14.94
C GLU A 48 -10.50 -10.55 13.83
N PHE A 49 -9.96 -11.75 14.03
CA PHE A 49 -10.03 -12.95 13.17
C PHE A 49 -8.79 -13.27 12.31
N VAL A 50 -8.21 -14.43 12.63
CA VAL A 50 -7.00 -15.08 12.08
C VAL A 50 -7.15 -15.49 10.59
N THR A 51 -8.27 -15.15 9.93
CA THR A 51 -8.59 -15.55 8.56
C THR A 51 -8.52 -14.41 7.54
N GLY A 52 -7.98 -13.25 7.96
CA GLY A 52 -7.85 -11.97 7.25
C GLY A 52 -8.06 -11.99 5.74
N GLU A 53 -9.33 -11.89 5.32
CA GLU A 53 -9.66 -11.48 3.96
C GLU A 53 -9.30 -9.99 3.85
N ILE A 54 -8.34 -9.68 3.00
CA ILE A 54 -7.94 -8.30 2.70
C ILE A 54 -8.90 -7.81 1.62
N ASP A 55 -9.81 -6.90 1.99
CA ASP A 55 -10.70 -6.25 1.03
C ASP A 55 -9.98 -5.03 0.45
N ILE A 56 -9.55 -5.13 -0.81
CA ILE A 56 -8.92 -4.04 -1.55
C ILE A 56 -10.02 -3.09 -2.03
N ILE A 57 -9.99 -1.86 -1.54
CA ILE A 57 -10.98 -0.83 -1.85
C ILE A 57 -10.62 -0.13 -3.15
N GLU A 58 -9.36 0.29 -3.25
CA GLU A 58 -8.80 0.94 -4.43
C GLU A 58 -7.32 0.56 -4.55
N GLU A 59 -6.87 0.35 -5.78
CA GLU A 59 -5.50 0.01 -6.13
C GLU A 59 -5.05 0.88 -7.30
N TRP A 60 -3.77 1.25 -7.29
CA TRP A 60 -3.13 2.01 -8.35
C TRP A 60 -1.73 1.47 -8.57
N ASP A 61 -1.46 1.10 -9.81
CA ASP A 61 -0.18 0.53 -10.23
C ASP A 61 0.62 1.54 -11.06
N ASP A 62 1.92 1.30 -11.18
CA ASP A 62 2.83 2.00 -12.10
C ASP A 62 2.89 3.53 -11.89
N MET A 63 2.76 4.01 -10.65
CA MET A 63 2.82 5.45 -10.37
C MET A 63 4.25 5.94 -10.11
N THR A 64 4.54 7.17 -10.54
CA THR A 64 5.76 7.85 -10.12
C THR A 64 5.73 8.23 -8.64
N LEU A 65 6.88 8.55 -8.03
CA LEU A 65 6.93 9.03 -6.63
C LEU A 65 6.03 10.26 -6.38
N GLU A 66 5.97 11.18 -7.35
CA GLU A 66 5.14 12.39 -7.22
C GLU A 66 3.65 12.04 -7.25
N GLU A 67 3.23 11.16 -8.17
CA GLU A 67 1.85 10.68 -8.27
C GLU A 67 1.44 9.87 -7.04
N ALA A 68 2.30 8.94 -6.60
CA ALA A 68 2.13 8.17 -5.38
C ALA A 68 1.96 9.08 -4.15
N SER A 69 2.80 10.11 -4.01
CA SER A 69 2.73 11.05 -2.89
C SER A 69 1.45 11.88 -2.91
N LEU A 70 1.06 12.40 -4.08
CA LEU A 70 -0.19 13.15 -4.26
C LEU A 70 -1.39 12.27 -3.97
N LYS A 71 -1.37 11.03 -4.45
CA LYS A 71 -2.46 10.08 -4.26
C LYS A 71 -2.58 9.64 -2.81
N ALA A 72 -1.47 9.33 -2.16
CA ALA A 72 -1.43 9.00 -0.74
C ALA A 72 -2.02 10.12 0.11
N THR A 73 -1.59 11.37 -0.13
CA THR A 73 -2.13 12.56 0.56
C THR A 73 -3.64 12.73 0.29
N ALA A 74 -4.07 12.48 -0.95
CA ALA A 74 -5.49 12.54 -1.30
C ALA A 74 -6.31 11.46 -0.57
N MET A 75 -5.76 10.25 -0.41
CA MET A 75 -6.42 9.13 0.27
C MET A 75 -6.43 9.29 1.79
N GLU A 76 -5.34 9.78 2.39
CA GLU A 76 -5.30 10.21 3.79
C GLU A 76 -6.44 11.17 4.09
N LYS A 77 -6.65 12.18 3.24
CA LYS A 77 -7.75 13.14 3.40
C LYS A 77 -9.13 12.52 3.12
N LYS A 78 -9.26 11.70 2.09
CA LYS A 78 -10.53 11.08 1.66
C LYS A 78 -11.06 10.08 2.70
N TYR A 79 -10.16 9.25 3.22
CA TYR A 79 -10.49 8.14 4.13
C TYR A 79 -10.17 8.43 5.60
N SER A 80 -9.53 9.57 5.90
CA SER A 80 -9.05 9.92 7.25
C SER A 80 -8.17 8.81 7.84
N ILE A 81 -7.22 8.33 7.03
CA ILE A 81 -6.27 7.26 7.37
C ILE A 81 -4.86 7.81 7.45
N GLU A 82 -4.05 7.31 8.39
CA GLU A 82 -2.62 7.60 8.44
C GLU A 82 -1.89 6.77 7.37
N VAL A 83 -0.98 7.39 6.63
CA VAL A 83 -0.18 6.71 5.60
C VAL A 83 1.04 6.09 6.26
N ASP A 84 1.08 4.76 6.32
CA ASP A 84 2.27 4.02 6.73
C ASP A 84 3.07 3.67 5.47
N TRP A 85 4.16 4.39 5.24
CA TRP A 85 5.11 4.01 4.19
C TRP A 85 5.88 2.81 4.69
N LEU A 86 5.60 1.63 4.12
CA LEU A 86 6.40 0.43 4.36
C LEU A 86 7.85 0.80 3.99
N SER A 87 8.69 0.95 5.01
CA SER A 87 10.05 1.49 4.88
C SER A 87 10.88 0.72 3.84
N PRO A 88 11.82 1.39 3.16
CA PRO A 88 12.78 0.74 2.25
C PRO A 88 13.64 -0.30 2.97
#